data_AF-A0A2E1WM66-F1
#
_entry.id   AF-A0A2E1WM66-F1
#
_cell.length_a   1.000
_cell.length_b   1.000
_cell.length_c   1.000
_cell.angle_alpha   90.00
_cell.angle_beta   90.00
_cell.angle_gamma   90.00
#
_symmetry.space_group_name_H-M   'P 1'
#
loop_
_entity.id
_entity.type
_entity.pdbx_description
1 polymer ?
#
loop_
_entity_poly.entity_id
_entity_poly.type
_entity_poly.pdbx_seq_one_letter_code
_entity_poly.pdbx_strand_id
1 'polypeptide(L)'
;MWDRVAWCESRRTWDVDTGNGYFGGLQFALGSWQWMGGTGNPADASKEEQIYRANLLWQAQGWNGWPGCKKYFGWTRWQVRQ
;
A
#
# COMPACT_ATOMS: atom_id res chain seq x y z
N MET A 1 -0.37 0.05 11.76
CA MET A 1 0.35 -0.78 10.75
C MET A 1 0.54 0.00 9.46
N TRP A 2 -0.54 0.40 8.79
CA TRP A 2 -0.47 1.13 7.53
C TRP A 2 0.26 2.46 7.60
N ASP A 3 0.24 3.20 8.72
CA ASP A 3 1.09 4.41 8.85
C ASP A 3 2.60 4.11 8.89
N ARG A 4 3.03 2.90 9.29
CA ARG A 4 4.45 2.48 9.18
C ARG A 4 4.79 2.19 7.72
N VAL A 5 3.90 1.51 7.01
CA VAL A 5 4.05 1.26 5.57
C VAL A 5 4.05 2.56 4.80
N ALA A 6 3.08 3.45 5.02
CA ALA A 6 3.00 4.74 4.35
C ALA A 6 4.21 5.63 4.64
N TRP A 7 4.76 5.59 5.86
CA TRP A 7 6.02 6.28 6.13
C TRP A 7 7.18 5.74 5.27
N CYS A 8 7.25 4.42 5.11
CA CYS A 8 8.30 3.77 4.30
C CYS A 8 8.10 3.99 2.79
N GLU A 9 6.86 3.92 2.31
CA GLU A 9 6.50 3.98 0.89
C GLU A 9 6.43 5.42 0.34
N SER A 10 5.83 6.35 1.09
CA SER A 10 5.47 7.69 0.59
C SER A 10 5.83 8.83 1.55
N ARG A 11 6.48 8.52 2.68
CA ARG A 11 6.65 9.49 3.79
C ARG A 11 5.33 10.05 4.31
N ARG A 12 4.25 9.25 4.22
CA ARG A 12 2.86 9.58 4.62
C ARG A 12 2.19 10.64 3.75
N THR A 13 2.65 10.83 2.52
CA THR A 13 1.98 11.66 1.51
C THR A 13 0.91 10.82 0.79
N TRP A 14 -0.36 10.99 1.15
CA TRP A 14 -1.44 10.11 0.69
C TRP A 14 -1.93 10.40 -0.73
N ASP A 15 -1.66 11.59 -1.23
CA ASP A 15 -1.98 12.12 -2.54
C ASP A 15 -0.80 12.06 -3.52
N VAL A 16 0.24 11.27 -3.20
CA VAL A 16 1.45 11.21 -4.04
C VAL A 16 1.18 10.50 -5.37
N ASP A 17 1.51 11.18 -6.46
CA ASP A 17 1.64 10.61 -7.80
C ASP A 17 2.86 11.24 -8.47
N THR A 18 3.97 10.51 -8.49
CA THR A 18 5.24 11.00 -9.07
C THR A 18 5.43 10.56 -10.52
N GLY A 19 4.46 9.85 -11.10
CA GLY A 19 4.62 9.23 -12.41
C GLY A 19 5.52 7.98 -12.42
N ASN A 20 5.84 7.40 -11.25
CA ASN A 20 6.67 6.20 -11.12
C ASN A 20 5.89 4.87 -11.28
N GLY A 21 4.60 4.94 -11.63
CA GLY A 21 3.70 3.79 -11.79
C GLY A 21 3.06 3.28 -10.50
N TYR A 22 3.29 3.96 -9.38
CA TYR A 22 2.72 3.67 -8.08
C TYR A 22 2.07 4.91 -7.48
N PHE A 23 1.00 4.71 -6.74
CA PHE A 23 0.08 5.79 -6.38
C PHE A 23 -0.28 5.80 -4.90
N GLY A 24 -0.45 7.00 -4.37
CA GLY A 24 -0.96 7.26 -3.04
C GLY A 24 -0.03 6.85 -1.91
N GLY A 25 -0.54 6.99 -0.68
CA GLY A 25 0.24 6.82 0.55
C GLY A 25 0.86 5.44 0.71
N LEU A 26 0.29 4.42 0.08
CA LEU A 26 0.76 3.04 0.15
C LEU A 26 1.44 2.57 -1.14
N GLN A 27 1.72 3.46 -2.09
CA GLN A 27 2.39 3.15 -3.36
C GLN A 27 1.74 1.95 -4.06
N PHE A 28 0.42 2.01 -4.28
CA PHE A 28 -0.31 0.98 -5.00
C PHE A 28 0.10 0.92 -6.46
N ALA A 29 0.32 -0.27 -7.00
CA ALA A 29 0.25 -0.48 -8.44
C ALA A 29 -1.22 -0.43 -8.90
N LEU A 30 -1.50 0.17 -10.06
CA LEU A 30 -2.86 0.33 -10.56
C LEU A 30 -3.59 -1.01 -10.75
N GLY A 31 -2.89 -2.05 -11.22
CA GLY A 31 -3.47 -3.39 -11.38
C GLY A 31 -3.89 -4.01 -10.04
N SER A 32 -3.11 -3.83 -8.97
CA SER A 32 -3.47 -4.32 -7.63
C SER A 32 -4.64 -3.53 -7.03
N TRP A 33 -4.70 -2.22 -7.29
CA TRP A 33 -5.84 -1.39 -6.91
C TRP A 33 -7.14 -1.88 -7.52
N GLN A 34 -7.13 -2.08 -8.85
CA GLN A 34 -8.27 -2.57 -9.60
C GLN A 34 -8.67 -3.99 -9.19
N TRP A 35 -7.69 -4.86 -8.95
CA TRP A 35 -7.96 -6.22 -8.46
C TRP A 35 -8.70 -6.24 -7.12
N MET A 36 -8.44 -5.25 -6.26
CA MET A 36 -9.16 -5.07 -4.99
C MET A 36 -10.48 -4.29 -5.13
N GLY A 37 -10.92 -4.00 -6.36
CA GLY A 37 -12.17 -3.29 -6.64
C GLY A 37 -12.07 -1.77 -6.52
N GLY A 38 -10.87 -1.22 -6.47
CA GLY A 38 -10.63 0.21 -6.57
C GLY A 38 -10.87 0.71 -8.00
N THR A 39 -11.31 1.96 -8.13
CA THR A 39 -11.49 2.65 -9.42
C THR A 39 -10.69 3.95 -9.43
N GLY A 40 -10.41 4.50 -10.61
CA GLY A 40 -9.61 5.72 -10.75
C GLY A 40 -8.16 5.57 -10.29
N ASN A 41 -7.51 6.71 -10.05
CA ASN A 41 -6.15 6.79 -9.52
C ASN A 41 -6.17 6.62 -7.99
N PRO A 42 -5.38 5.70 -7.39
CA PRO A 42 -5.31 5.56 -5.94
C PRO A 42 -4.89 6.84 -5.20
N ALA A 43 -4.11 7.71 -5.84
CA ALA A 43 -3.70 9.00 -5.26
C ALA A 43 -4.87 9.98 -5.07
N ASP A 44 -5.94 9.84 -5.86
CA ASP A 44 -7.17 10.65 -5.73
C ASP A 44 -8.13 10.09 -4.66
N ALA A 45 -7.88 8.87 -4.17
CA ALA A 45 -8.70 8.22 -3.16
C ALA A 45 -8.33 8.68 -1.74
N SER A 46 -9.31 8.71 -0.84
CA SER A 46 -9.07 9.03 0.57
C SER A 46 -8.09 8.05 1.21
N LYS A 47 -7.40 8.50 2.26
CA LYS A 47 -6.54 7.64 3.10
C LYS A 47 -7.29 6.38 3.54
N GLU A 48 -8.54 6.52 3.95
CA GLU A 48 -9.39 5.45 4.43
C GLU A 48 -9.65 4.41 3.33
N GLU A 49 -9.93 4.85 2.11
CA GLU A 49 -10.15 3.97 0.97
C GLU A 49 -8.85 3.24 0.57
N GLN A 50 -7.72 3.95 0.56
CA GLN A 50 -6.41 3.33 0.32
C GLN A 50 -6.09 2.25 1.36
N ILE A 51 -6.35 2.53 2.64
CA ILE A 51 -6.17 1.55 3.73
C ILE A 51 -7.14 0.38 3.59
N TYR A 52 -8.40 0.63 3.22
CA TYR A 52 -9.40 -0.42 3.02
C TYR A 52 -8.94 -1.41 1.94
N ARG A 53 -8.54 -0.92 0.76
CA ARG A 53 -8.02 -1.77 -0.32
C ARG A 53 -6.71 -2.45 0.07
N ALA A 54 -5.87 -1.79 0.88
CA ALA A 54 -4.62 -2.39 1.34
C ALA A 54 -4.86 -3.56 2.30
N ASN A 55 -5.88 -3.47 3.16
CA ASN A 55 -6.31 -4.59 4.00
C ASN A 55 -6.77 -5.78 3.15
N LEU A 56 -7.56 -5.55 2.10
CA LEU A 56 -7.98 -6.62 1.18
C LEU A 56 -6.78 -7.27 0.49
N LEU A 57 -5.85 -6.45 -0.03
CA LEU A 57 -4.66 -6.95 -0.70
C LEU A 57 -3.77 -7.76 0.25
N TRP A 58 -3.59 -7.25 1.46
CA TRP A 58 -2.83 -7.92 2.50
C TRP A 58 -3.47 -9.26 2.92
N GLN A 59 -4.80 -9.34 3.02
CA GLN A 59 -5.48 -10.61 3.27
C GLN A 59 -5.26 -11.62 2.13
N ALA A 60 -5.23 -11.16 0.88
CA ALA A 60 -5.09 -12.03 -0.29
C ALA A 60 -3.66 -12.57 -0.48
N GLN A 61 -2.63 -11.74 -0.27
CA GLN A 61 -1.24 -12.12 -0.59
C GLN A 61 -0.22 -11.86 0.52
N GLY A 62 -0.66 -11.42 1.70
CA GLY A 62 0.21 -10.98 2.77
C GLY A 62 1.05 -9.77 2.35
N TRP A 63 2.25 -9.67 2.90
CA TRP A 63 3.18 -8.57 2.65
C TRP A 63 3.89 -8.60 1.29
N ASN A 64 3.45 -9.45 0.35
CA ASN A 64 4.02 -9.50 -0.99
C ASN A 64 3.71 -8.24 -1.83
N GLY A 65 2.67 -7.47 -1.47
CA GLY A 65 2.38 -6.17 -2.09
C GLY A 65 3.37 -5.06 -1.73
N TRP A 66 4.16 -5.24 -0.65
CA TRP A 66 5.10 -4.24 -0.13
C TRP A 66 6.46 -4.88 0.22
N PRO A 67 7.17 -5.47 -0.76
CA PRO A 67 8.36 -6.28 -0.50
C PRO A 67 9.52 -5.48 0.11
N GLY A 68 9.68 -4.21 -0.29
CA GLY A 68 10.72 -3.31 0.23
C GLY A 68 10.51 -3.01 1.72
N CYS A 69 9.34 -2.49 2.07
CA CYS A 69 9.02 -2.18 3.47
C CYS A 69 8.90 -3.44 4.34
N LYS A 70 8.41 -4.56 3.81
CA LYS A 70 8.47 -5.87 4.49
C LYS A 70 9.89 -6.23 4.89
N LYS A 71 10.86 -6.11 3.96
CA LYS A 71 12.28 -6.38 4.22
C LYS A 71 12.85 -5.40 5.24
N TYR A 72 12.54 -4.12 5.11
CA TYR A 72 13.01 -3.06 6.02
C TYR A 72 12.58 -3.31 7.47
N PHE A 73 11.33 -3.74 7.69
CA PHE A 73 10.82 -4.04 9.04
C PHE A 73 11.09 -5.47 9.53
N GLY A 74 11.73 -6.32 8.72
CA GLY A 74 11.95 -7.72 9.08
C GLY A 74 10.66 -8.52 9.24
N TRP A 75 9.60 -8.17 8.49
CA TRP A 75 8.32 -8.86 8.52
C TRP A 75 8.34 -10.15 7.69
N THR A 76 7.58 -11.15 8.13
CA THR A 76 7.35 -12.38 7.33
C THR A 76 6.16 -12.14 6.40
N ARG A 77 5.73 -13.14 5.63
CA ARG A 77 4.56 -12.98 4.73
C ARG A 77 3.30 -12.54 5.49
N TRP A 78 3.09 -13.03 6.70
CA TRP A 78 1.83 -12.88 7.44
C TRP A 78 1.96 -12.13 8.77
N GLN A 79 3.17 -11.98 9.30
CA GLN A 79 3.37 -11.47 10.65
C GLN A 79 4.12 -10.14 10.64
N VAL A 80 3.58 -9.19 11.39
CA VAL A 80 4.29 -7.98 11.82
C VAL A 80 5.18 -8.37 12.99
N ARG A 81 6.48 -8.13 12.87
CA ARG A 81 7.41 -8.19 14.01
C ARG A 81 7.44 -6.81 14.68
N GLN A 82 7.48 -6.81 16.01
CA GLN A 82 7.37 -5.58 16.83
C GLN A 82 8.48 -4.59 16.50
#